data_AF-A0A397U848-F1
#
_entry.id   AF-A0A397U848-F1
#
_cell.length_a   1.000
_cell.length_b   1.000
_cell.length_c   1.000
_cell.angle_alpha   90.00
_cell.angle_beta   90.00
_cell.angle_gamma   90.00
#
_symmetry.space_group_name_H-M   'P 1'
#
loop_
_entity.id
_entity.type
_entity.pdbx_description
1 polymer ?
#
loop_
_entity_poly.entity_id
_entity_poly.type
_entity_poly.pdbx_seq_one_letter_code
_entity_poly.pdbx_strand_id
1 'polypeptide(L)'
;NNTINNLSPKVIHLLDATTEDPFTLETFETLIHQHSDKDKDFILARVTTADPSDDSKIYNSYYSAHHINKVLFRTQPEQGLLHRMKAKNPLNNMNIIGDVYYYVVKAE
;
A
#
# COMPACT_ATOMS: atom_id res chain seq x y z
N ASN A 1 21.70 17.02 -33.91
CA ASN A 1 20.31 16.52 -33.81
C ASN A 1 20.18 15.76 -32.49
N ASN A 2 19.97 16.48 -31.39
CA ASN A 2 19.75 15.90 -30.07
C ASN A 2 18.25 15.71 -29.87
N THR A 3 17.77 14.49 -30.06
CA THR A 3 16.44 14.05 -29.64
C THR A 3 16.43 13.96 -28.12
N ILE A 4 15.88 14.98 -27.48
CA ILE A 4 15.45 14.92 -26.08
C ILE A 4 14.30 13.90 -26.07
N ASN A 5 14.58 12.68 -25.64
CA ASN A 5 13.55 11.67 -25.44
C ASN A 5 12.57 12.17 -24.39
N ASN A 6 11.40 12.63 -24.83
CA ASN A 6 10.22 12.82 -24.00
C ASN A 6 9.84 11.47 -23.39
N LEU A 7 10.45 11.12 -22.26
CA LEU A 7 10.01 10.01 -21.43
C LEU A 7 8.69 10.44 -20.78
N SER A 8 7.58 10.09 -21.41
CA SER A 8 6.29 10.13 -20.73
C SER A 8 6.42 9.31 -19.42
N PRO A 9 5.86 9.80 -18.31
CA PRO A 9 5.89 9.05 -17.06
C PRO A 9 5.30 7.66 -17.32
N LYS A 10 6.11 6.62 -17.10
CA LYS A 10 5.66 5.24 -17.24
C LYS A 10 4.64 4.97 -16.14
N VAL A 11 3.38 4.83 -16.52
CA VAL A 11 2.32 4.38 -15.62
C VAL A 11 2.69 2.97 -15.13
N ILE A 12 2.88 2.84 -13.81
CA ILE A 12 3.29 1.58 -13.19
C ILE A 12 2.05 0.77 -12.78
N HIS A 13 1.02 1.45 -12.26
CA HIS A 13 -0.27 0.87 -11.88
C HIS A 13 -1.40 1.88 -12.01
N LEU A 14 -2.61 1.36 -12.24
CA LEU A 14 -3.87 2.08 -12.17
C LEU A 14 -4.68 1.48 -11.01
N LEU A 15 -5.21 2.33 -10.14
CA LEU A 15 -6.09 1.93 -9.02
C LEU A 15 -7.37 2.74 -9.11
N ASP A 16 -8.51 2.06 -9.01
CA ASP A 16 -9.82 2.71 -8.91
C ASP A 16 -10.00 3.26 -7.50
N ALA A 17 -10.18 4.57 -7.37
CA ALA A 17 -10.34 5.24 -6.08
C ALA A 17 -11.65 4.85 -5.36
N THR A 18 -12.62 4.29 -6.07
CA THR A 18 -13.84 3.72 -5.48
C THR A 18 -13.61 2.37 -4.82
N THR A 19 -12.42 1.77 -4.98
CA THR A 19 -12.04 0.55 -4.25
C THR A 19 -12.02 0.84 -2.75
N GLU A 20 -12.58 -0.07 -1.95
CA GLU A 20 -12.62 0.04 -0.50
C GLU A 20 -11.30 -0.42 0.15
N ASP A 21 -10.88 0.29 1.19
CA ASP A 21 -9.84 -0.21 2.09
C ASP A 21 -10.39 -1.39 2.89
N PRO A 22 -9.75 -2.57 2.86
CA PRO A 22 -10.29 -3.79 3.47
C PRO A 22 -10.45 -3.73 5.00
N PHE A 23 -9.90 -2.72 5.68
CA PHE A 23 -10.04 -2.59 7.13
C PHE A 23 -11.21 -1.71 7.55
N THR A 24 -11.53 -0.66 6.79
CA THR A 24 -12.59 0.29 7.14
C THR A 24 -13.83 0.19 6.26
N LEU A 25 -13.74 -0.48 5.11
CA LEU A 25 -14.77 -0.49 4.06
C LEU A 25 -15.08 0.91 3.49
N GLU A 26 -14.24 1.90 3.78
CA GLU A 26 -14.32 3.21 3.14
C GLU A 26 -13.55 3.18 1.82
N THR A 27 -14.06 3.87 0.80
CA THR A 27 -13.35 4.01 -0.47
C THR A 27 -12.03 4.77 -0.29
N PHE A 28 -11.03 4.48 -1.12
CA PHE A 28 -9.79 5.25 -1.09
C PHE A 28 -10.02 6.74 -1.36
N GLU A 29 -10.96 7.09 -2.24
CA GLU A 29 -11.39 8.47 -2.45
C GLU A 29 -11.82 9.14 -1.13
N THR A 30 -12.71 8.49 -0.37
CA THR A 30 -13.18 8.99 0.93
C THR A 30 -12.01 9.18 1.89
N LEU A 31 -11.13 8.17 2.00
CA LEU A 31 -9.97 8.23 2.87
C LEU A 31 -8.99 9.36 2.49
N ILE A 32 -8.77 9.59 1.19
CA ILE A 32 -7.91 10.66 0.68
C ILE A 32 -8.48 12.02 1.11
N HIS A 33 -9.77 12.27 0.87
CA HIS A 33 -10.41 13.53 1.26
C HIS A 33 -10.39 13.75 2.77
N GLN A 34 -10.69 12.73 3.58
CA GLN A 34 -10.65 12.83 5.04
C GLN A 34 -9.27 13.19 5.60
N HIS A 35 -8.19 12.79 4.93
CA HIS A 35 -6.83 13.18 5.31
C HIS A 35 -6.55 14.63 4.89
N SER A 36 -6.92 14.99 3.67
CA SER A 36 -6.78 16.35 3.13
C SER A 36 -7.52 17.38 3.99
N ASP A 37 -8.75 17.10 4.41
CA ASP A 37 -9.57 17.96 5.29
C ASP A 37 -8.90 18.25 6.64
N LYS A 38 -7.93 17.42 7.04
CA LYS A 38 -7.16 17.53 8.28
C LYS A 38 -5.75 18.04 8.05
N ASP A 39 -5.44 18.55 6.86
CA ASP A 39 -4.10 18.97 6.43
C ASP A 39 -3.06 17.84 6.60
N LYS A 40 -3.43 16.62 6.16
CA LYS A 40 -2.58 15.44 6.20
C LYS A 40 -2.51 14.77 4.83
N ASP A 41 -1.33 14.26 4.52
CA ASP A 41 -1.14 13.38 3.37
C ASP A 41 -1.76 12.00 3.62
N PHE A 42 -2.49 11.49 2.62
CA PHE A 42 -2.86 10.08 2.58
C PHE A 42 -1.71 9.26 2.02
N ILE A 43 -1.34 8.17 2.71
CA ILE A 43 -0.29 7.25 2.25
C ILE A 43 -0.94 5.93 1.83
N LEU A 44 -0.81 5.59 0.56
CA LEU A 44 -1.22 4.31 0.00
C LEU A 44 -0.06 3.31 0.08
N ALA A 45 -0.33 2.12 0.61
CA ALA A 45 0.63 1.03 0.68
C ALA A 45 0.26 -0.08 -0.31
N ARG A 46 1.20 -0.45 -1.18
CA ARG A 46 1.10 -1.63 -2.06
C ARG A 46 1.84 -2.80 -1.44
N VAL A 47 1.11 -3.88 -1.22
CA VAL A 47 1.60 -5.16 -0.71
C VAL A 47 1.59 -6.19 -1.83
N THR A 48 2.64 -6.99 -1.87
CA THR A 48 2.78 -8.09 -2.83
C THR A 48 2.67 -9.44 -2.11
N THR A 49 1.92 -10.38 -2.67
CA THR A 49 1.82 -11.77 -2.21
C THR A 49 2.11 -12.76 -3.33
N ALA A 50 2.55 -13.96 -2.97
CA ALA A 50 2.71 -15.08 -3.90
C ALA A 50 1.71 -16.20 -3.60
N ASP A 51 1.24 -16.90 -4.63
CA ASP A 51 0.45 -18.11 -4.47
C ASP A 51 1.28 -19.19 -3.75
N PRO A 52 0.81 -19.76 -2.62
CA PRO A 52 1.54 -20.81 -1.90
C PRO A 52 1.81 -22.08 -2.71
N SER A 53 1.07 -22.29 -3.79
CA SER A 53 1.18 -23.45 -4.67
C SER A 53 2.01 -23.14 -5.93
N ASP A 54 2.28 -21.87 -6.21
CA ASP A 54 2.95 -21.41 -7.43
C ASP A 54 3.58 -20.02 -7.21
N ASP A 55 4.86 -20.00 -6.80
CA ASP A 55 5.60 -18.77 -6.52
C ASP A 55 5.75 -17.83 -7.75
N SER A 56 5.41 -18.29 -8.96
CA SER A 56 5.38 -17.43 -10.16
C SER A 56 4.16 -16.53 -10.22
N LYS A 57 3.09 -16.87 -9.48
CA LYS A 57 1.85 -16.09 -9.42
C LYS A 57 1.91 -15.07 -8.29
N ILE A 58 2.02 -13.82 -8.69
CA ILE A 58 2.16 -12.69 -7.78
C ILE A 58 0.89 -11.83 -7.84
N TYR A 59 0.40 -11.41 -6.67
CA TYR A 59 -0.75 -10.53 -6.53
C TYR A 59 -0.35 -9.24 -5.83
N ASN A 60 -0.95 -8.12 -6.25
CA ASN A 60 -0.79 -6.83 -5.58
C ASN A 60 -2.11 -6.42 -4.95
N SER A 61 -2.03 -5.95 -3.71
CA SER A 61 -3.15 -5.40 -2.95
C SER A 61 -2.78 -4.04 -2.40
N TYR A 62 -3.76 -3.15 -2.27
CA TYR A 62 -3.57 -1.78 -1.83
C TYR A 62 -4.32 -1.54 -0.52
N TYR A 63 -3.74 -0.72 0.33
CA TYR A 63 -4.25 -0.42 1.66
C TYR A 63 -3.92 1.02 2.04
N SER A 64 -4.69 1.58 2.96
CA SER A 64 -4.18 2.66 3.80
C SER A 64 -2.93 2.17 4.53
N ALA A 65 -1.82 2.91 4.40
CA ALA A 65 -0.56 2.57 5.06
C ALA A 65 -0.72 2.45 6.58
N HIS A 66 -1.55 3.31 7.16
CA HIS A 66 -1.85 3.29 8.59
C HIS A 66 -2.45 1.94 9.04
N HIS A 67 -3.32 1.34 8.22
CA HIS A 67 -3.98 0.08 8.58
C HIS A 67 -3.06 -1.11 8.38
N ILE A 68 -2.46 -1.24 7.20
CA ILE A 68 -1.61 -2.41 6.92
C ILE A 68 -0.36 -2.44 7.81
N ASN A 69 0.16 -1.28 8.23
CA ASN A 69 1.29 -1.23 9.17
C ASN A 69 0.97 -1.88 10.52
N LYS A 70 -0.30 -1.88 10.97
CA LYS A 70 -0.73 -2.59 12.19
C LYS A 70 -0.66 -4.11 12.04
N VAL A 71 -0.68 -4.63 10.81
CA VAL A 71 -0.47 -6.05 10.52
C VAL A 71 1.02 -6.36 10.40
N LEU A 72 1.75 -5.45 9.75
CA LEU A 72 3.15 -5.66 9.37
C LEU A 72 4.14 -5.45 10.51
N PHE A 73 3.82 -4.62 11.50
CA PHE A 73 4.76 -4.21 12.53
C PHE A 73 4.24 -4.46 13.94
N ARG A 74 5.19 -4.72 14.85
CA ARG A 74 4.97 -4.78 16.30
C ARG A 74 5.99 -3.88 16.98
N THR A 75 5.55 -3.15 18.00
CA THR A 75 6.40 -2.26 18.78
C THR A 75 6.72 -2.87 20.14
N GLN A 76 7.92 -2.60 20.65
CA GLN A 76 8.28 -2.79 22.05
C GLN A 76 8.72 -1.42 22.60
N PRO A 77 7.78 -0.60 23.08
CA PRO A 77 8.04 0.80 23.42
C PRO A 77 9.14 0.97 24.47
N GLU A 78 9.14 0.13 25.51
CA GLU A 78 10.14 0.16 26.60
C GLU A 78 11.58 -0.05 26.12
N GLN A 79 11.75 -0.68 24.96
CA GLN A 79 13.06 -0.94 24.35
C GLN A 79 13.32 -0.06 23.12
N GLY A 80 12.36 0.77 22.71
CA GLY A 80 12.44 1.58 21.50
C GLY A 80 12.50 0.76 20.21
N LEU A 81 11.98 -0.47 20.20
CA LEU A 81 12.09 -1.39 19.05
C LEU A 81 10.83 -1.44 18.19
N LEU A 82 11.04 -1.58 16.88
CA LEU A 82 10.03 -1.87 15.87
C LEU A 82 10.41 -3.15 15.13
N HIS A 83 9.56 -4.16 15.19
CA HIS A 83 9.78 -5.45 14.53
C HIS A 83 8.91 -5.58 13.29
N ARG A 84 9.53 -5.92 12.16
CA ARG A 84 8.82 -6.35 10.96
C ARG A 84 8.38 -7.80 11.14
N MET A 85 7.08 -8.04 11.08
CA MET A 85 6.50 -9.37 11.21
C MET A 85 6.42 -10.07 9.86
N LYS A 86 6.62 -11.39 9.87
CA LYS A 86 6.11 -12.24 8.78
C LYS A 86 4.59 -12.23 8.89
N ALA A 87 3.93 -11.70 7.88
CA ALA A 87 2.50 -11.46 7.90
C ALA A 87 1.81 -12.04 6.66
N LYS A 88 0.54 -12.39 6.83
CA LYS A 88 -0.34 -12.76 5.73
C LYS A 88 -1.14 -11.53 5.28
N ASN A 89 -1.46 -11.50 4.00
CA ASN A 89 -2.29 -10.46 3.43
C ASN A 89 -3.74 -10.64 3.90
N PRO A 90 -4.36 -9.61 4.50
CA PRO A 90 -5.72 -9.67 5.01
C PRO A 90 -6.77 -10.11 3.98
N LEU A 91 -6.61 -9.74 2.70
CA LEU A 91 -7.58 -10.02 1.65
C LEU A 91 -7.59 -11.47 1.17
N ASN A 92 -6.40 -12.09 1.07
CA ASN A 92 -6.27 -13.39 0.40
C ASN A 92 -5.55 -14.46 1.24
N ASN A 93 -5.16 -14.15 2.48
CA ASN A 93 -4.49 -15.06 3.41
C ASN A 93 -3.17 -15.68 2.87
N MET A 94 -2.60 -15.10 1.82
CA MET A 94 -1.29 -15.48 1.27
C MET A 94 -0.16 -14.75 1.98
N ASN A 95 1.06 -15.30 1.94
CA ASN A 95 2.21 -14.67 2.57
C ASN A 95 2.58 -13.37 1.85
N ILE A 96 2.79 -12.30 2.62
CA ILE A 96 3.35 -11.06 2.10
C ILE A 96 4.83 -11.29 1.81
N ILE A 97 5.25 -10.98 0.58
CA ILE A 97 6.62 -11.15 0.10
C ILE A 97 7.23 -9.80 -0.30
N GLY A 98 8.55 -9.70 -0.15
CA GLY A 98 9.31 -8.51 -0.53
C GLY A 98 8.94 -7.26 0.27
N ASP A 99 9.30 -6.12 -0.31
CA ASP A 99 9.06 -4.80 0.28
C ASP A 99 7.63 -4.30 0.07
N VAL A 100 7.19 -3.43 0.97
CA VAL A 100 5.93 -2.68 0.82
C VAL A 100 6.28 -1.33 0.21
N TYR A 101 5.60 -1.00 -0.88
CA TYR A 101 5.81 0.27 -1.56
C TYR A 101 4.79 1.29 -1.05
N TYR A 102 5.25 2.46 -0.66
CA TYR A 102 4.42 3.52 -0.11
C TYR A 102 4.38 4.71 -1.07
N TYR A 103 3.18 5.26 -1.27
CA TYR A 103 2.93 6.37 -2.18
C TYR A 103 2.13 7.44 -1.43
N VAL A 104 2.59 8.69 -1.49
CA VAL A 104 1.78 9.84 -1.05
C VAL A 104 0.78 10.14 -2.14
N VAL A 105 -0.49 10.21 -1.78
CA VAL A 105 -1.59 10.60 -2.67
C VAL A 105 -2.08 11.97 -2.22
N LYS A 106 -2.04 12.93 -3.15
CA LYS A 106 -2.56 14.28 -2.91
C LYS A 106 -4.00 14.34 -3.39
N ALA A 107 -4.88 14.89 -2.57
CA ALA A 107 -6.18 15.33 -3.05
C ALA A 107 -5.95 16.51 -4.01
N GLU A 108 -6.52 16.44 -5.21
CA GLU A 108 -6.59 17.57 -6.13
C GLU A 108 -7.80 18.46 -5.81
#